data_AF-A0A1V4M2K0-F1
#
_entry.id   AF-A0A1V4M2K0-F1
#
_cell.length_a   1.000
_cell.length_b   1.000
_cell.length_c   1.000
_cell.angle_alpha   90.00
_cell.angle_beta   90.00
_cell.angle_gamma   90.00
#
_symmetry.space_group_name_H-M   'P 1'
#
loop_
_entity.id
_entity.type
_entity.pdbx_description
1 polymer ?
#
loop_
_entity_poly.entity_id
_entity_poly.type
_entity_poly.pdbx_seq_one_letter_code
_entity_poly.pdbx_strand_id
1 'polypeptide(L)'
;MGDIRNSDPRHYRLRFPLENMTMQESVDGLFQYTGIWLEIMGRSRITETEVHDIRVVIRQLMSLQYFLKPLIDKKHYEEGKKTLDRGLKELEGSREKSVFIKALKEFETFLTLKEGNVDNSRQLHALRCLVASLEEEIERDWATFERDQGGIWPDCIKNWLAWIKEEPLADSDENYTAQRLEKMIGKWLGRYHRRQSLKGDGLHQSRIAMKKIRYLYRAVPEAMVPKNPTVIRTMAAYQETTGQLHDISRFREMSLGIPDSLARAWVDYEAHQEKKYLKQCFKVHQALVEALTEVPKKEGRHDSRNRT
;
A
#
# COMPACT_ATOMS: atom_id res chain seq x y z
N MET A 1 -16.13 -24.97 -18.37
CA MET A 1 -14.93 -24.85 -17.50
C MET A 1 -13.73 -24.86 -18.42
N GLY A 2 -13.21 -23.68 -18.76
CA GLY A 2 -12.04 -23.54 -19.64
C GLY A 2 -10.74 -23.71 -18.85
N ASP A 3 -9.77 -24.38 -19.46
CA ASP A 3 -8.49 -24.76 -18.88
C ASP A 3 -7.59 -23.53 -18.66
N ILE A 4 -7.34 -23.17 -17.40
CA ILE A 4 -6.55 -21.99 -16.95
C ILE A 4 -5.07 -22.38 -16.75
N ARG A 5 -4.51 -23.28 -17.55
CA ARG A 5 -3.14 -23.79 -17.35
C ARG A 5 -2.06 -23.13 -18.23
N ASN A 6 -2.41 -22.14 -19.06
CA ASN A 6 -1.50 -21.57 -20.05
C ASN A 6 -1.39 -20.03 -20.08
N SER A 7 -1.79 -19.30 -19.03
CA SER A 7 -1.60 -17.85 -18.97
C SER A 7 -0.21 -17.47 -18.42
N ASP A 8 0.60 -16.82 -19.26
CA ASP A 8 1.91 -16.23 -18.91
C ASP A 8 1.82 -15.39 -17.61
N PRO A 9 2.61 -15.71 -16.56
CA PRO A 9 2.64 -14.98 -15.29
C PRO A 9 2.91 -13.47 -15.44
N ARG A 10 3.54 -13.04 -16.53
CA ARG A 10 3.84 -11.63 -16.80
C ARG A 10 2.64 -10.80 -17.25
N HIS A 11 1.46 -11.41 -17.40
CA HIS A 11 0.22 -10.73 -17.78
C HIS A 11 -0.79 -10.56 -16.65
N TYR A 12 -0.49 -11.00 -15.42
CA TYR A 12 -1.24 -10.58 -14.23
C TYR A 12 -0.88 -9.15 -13.82
N ARG A 13 -1.00 -8.17 -14.73
CA ARG A 13 -1.43 -6.84 -14.28
C ARG A 13 -2.87 -7.03 -13.87
N LEU A 14 -3.06 -7.45 -12.62
CA LEU A 14 -4.32 -7.60 -11.90
C LEU A 14 -5.19 -6.35 -12.12
N ARG A 15 -5.91 -6.33 -13.25
CA ARG A 15 -6.87 -5.31 -13.63
C ARG A 15 -8.21 -5.85 -13.17
N PHE A 16 -8.71 -5.23 -12.12
CA PHE A 16 -10.02 -5.50 -11.56
C PHE A 16 -11.03 -4.87 -12.55
N PRO A 17 -11.85 -5.65 -13.27
CA PRO A 17 -12.91 -5.07 -14.08
C PRO A 17 -14.00 -4.62 -13.08
N LEU A 18 -14.10 -3.31 -12.85
CA LEU A 18 -14.92 -2.71 -11.80
C LEU A 18 -15.94 -1.72 -12.37
N GLU A 19 -16.77 -2.22 -13.28
CA GLU A 19 -17.92 -1.47 -13.78
C GLU A 19 -19.19 -2.11 -13.22
N ASN A 20 -19.96 -1.33 -12.46
CA ASN A 20 -21.31 -1.63 -11.97
C ASN A 20 -21.41 -2.76 -10.94
N MET A 21 -20.58 -2.71 -9.89
CA MET A 21 -20.53 -3.69 -8.81
C MET A 21 -21.05 -3.14 -7.47
N THR A 22 -22.06 -3.81 -6.91
CA THR A 22 -22.56 -3.70 -5.53
C THR A 22 -21.45 -3.95 -4.49
N MET A 23 -21.71 -3.64 -3.21
CA MET A 23 -20.79 -3.99 -2.11
C MET A 23 -20.49 -5.50 -2.11
N GLN A 24 -21.51 -6.33 -2.34
CA GLN A 24 -21.35 -7.78 -2.41
C GLN A 24 -20.44 -8.19 -3.58
N GLU A 25 -20.59 -7.58 -4.76
CA GLU A 25 -19.73 -7.85 -5.92
C GLU A 25 -18.29 -7.33 -5.73
N SER A 26 -18.13 -6.22 -5.01
CA SER A 26 -16.81 -5.67 -4.62
C SER A 26 -16.10 -6.61 -3.65
N VAL A 27 -16.87 -7.16 -2.70
CA VAL A 27 -16.43 -8.20 -1.78
C VAL A 27 -16.05 -9.43 -2.60
N ASP A 28 -16.94 -9.98 -3.43
CA ASP A 28 -16.70 -11.18 -4.26
C ASP A 28 -15.51 -11.03 -5.22
N GLY A 29 -15.29 -9.84 -5.78
CA GLY A 29 -14.10 -9.56 -6.57
C GLY A 29 -12.82 -9.67 -5.73
N LEU A 30 -12.83 -9.21 -4.47
CA LEU A 30 -11.69 -9.39 -3.57
C LEU A 30 -11.48 -10.87 -3.21
N PHE A 31 -12.54 -11.67 -3.13
CA PHE A 31 -12.42 -13.14 -3.02
C PHE A 31 -11.73 -13.74 -4.23
N GLN A 32 -12.10 -13.33 -5.45
CA GLN A 32 -11.49 -13.83 -6.68
C GLN A 32 -9.97 -13.54 -6.72
N TYR A 33 -9.58 -12.35 -6.26
CA TYR A 33 -8.18 -11.95 -6.13
C TYR A 33 -7.43 -12.75 -5.06
N THR A 34 -8.12 -13.07 -3.98
CA THR A 34 -7.58 -13.93 -2.93
C THR A 34 -7.40 -15.37 -3.42
N GLY A 35 -8.25 -15.84 -4.34
CA GLY A 35 -8.08 -17.12 -5.04
C GLY A 35 -6.80 -17.17 -5.88
N ILE A 36 -6.51 -16.11 -6.64
CA ILE A 36 -5.25 -15.99 -7.40
C ILE A 36 -4.05 -15.96 -6.45
N TRP A 37 -4.20 -15.30 -5.29
CA TRP A 37 -3.16 -15.27 -4.26
C TRP A 37 -2.90 -16.67 -3.66
N LEU A 38 -3.95 -17.43 -3.33
CA LEU A 38 -3.85 -18.81 -2.85
C LEU A 38 -3.12 -19.69 -3.88
N GLU A 39 -3.36 -19.45 -5.16
CA GLU A 39 -2.67 -20.14 -6.25
C GLU A 39 -1.18 -19.78 -6.33
N ILE A 40 -0.82 -18.50 -6.16
CA ILE A 40 0.58 -18.04 -6.11
C ILE A 40 1.30 -18.65 -4.91
N MET A 41 0.65 -18.70 -3.74
CA MET A 41 1.19 -19.31 -2.52
C MET A 41 1.37 -20.82 -2.63
N GLY A 42 0.67 -21.48 -3.56
CA GLY A 42 0.84 -22.91 -3.87
C GLY A 42 2.03 -23.20 -4.80
N ARG A 43 2.78 -22.19 -5.25
CA ARG A 43 3.95 -22.36 -6.13
C ARG A 43 5.22 -22.61 -5.31
N SER A 44 6.17 -23.29 -5.94
CA SER A 44 7.44 -23.70 -5.31
C SER A 44 8.48 -22.60 -5.16
N ARG A 45 8.25 -21.39 -5.70
CA ARG A 45 9.14 -20.24 -5.55
C ARG A 45 8.37 -18.93 -5.74
N ILE A 46 8.39 -18.06 -4.74
CA ILE A 46 7.80 -16.73 -4.74
C ILE A 46 8.88 -15.70 -5.09
N THR A 47 8.57 -14.75 -5.95
CA THR A 47 9.44 -13.65 -6.40
C THR A 47 9.28 -12.37 -5.56
N GLU A 48 10.22 -11.42 -5.66
CA GLU A 48 10.10 -10.09 -5.01
C GLU A 48 8.77 -9.39 -5.34
N THR A 49 8.39 -9.45 -6.62
CA THR A 49 7.17 -8.84 -7.13
C THR A 49 5.95 -9.51 -6.53
N GLU A 50 5.94 -10.84 -6.44
CA GLU A 50 4.84 -11.57 -5.81
C GLU A 50 4.77 -11.24 -4.31
N VAL A 51 5.89 -11.19 -3.57
CA VAL A 51 5.89 -10.73 -2.17
C VAL A 51 5.33 -9.32 -2.02
N HIS A 52 5.69 -8.40 -2.93
CA HIS A 52 5.11 -7.06 -2.96
C HIS A 52 3.59 -7.11 -3.13
N ASP A 53 3.11 -7.85 -4.12
CA ASP A 53 1.69 -7.96 -4.45
C ASP A 53 0.90 -8.59 -3.31
N ILE A 54 1.43 -9.65 -2.68
CA ILE A 54 0.87 -10.28 -1.47
C ILE A 54 0.66 -9.23 -0.38
N ARG A 55 1.69 -8.43 -0.07
CA ARG A 55 1.59 -7.38 0.95
C ARG A 55 0.59 -6.28 0.56
N VAL A 56 0.45 -5.98 -0.73
CA VAL A 56 -0.56 -5.03 -1.21
C VAL A 56 -1.96 -5.58 -0.97
N VAL A 57 -2.21 -6.85 -1.29
CA VAL A 57 -3.50 -7.53 -1.06
C VAL A 57 -3.84 -7.54 0.43
N ILE A 58 -2.92 -7.96 1.30
CA ILE A 58 -3.17 -7.96 2.75
C ILE A 58 -3.53 -6.55 3.24
N ARG A 59 -2.82 -5.50 2.79
CA ARG A 59 -3.17 -4.10 3.15
C ARG A 59 -4.53 -3.66 2.60
N GLN A 60 -4.94 -4.15 1.43
CA GLN A 60 -6.27 -3.91 0.88
C GLN A 60 -7.34 -4.58 1.75
N LEU A 61 -7.15 -5.85 2.12
CA LEU A 61 -8.03 -6.59 3.02
C LEU A 61 -8.16 -5.87 4.38
N MET A 62 -7.05 -5.45 4.97
CA MET A 62 -7.08 -4.66 6.22
C MET A 62 -7.84 -3.34 6.07
N SER A 63 -7.75 -2.70 4.91
CA SER A 63 -8.44 -1.44 4.64
C SER A 63 -9.93 -1.65 4.48
N LEU A 64 -10.35 -2.72 3.81
CA LEU A 64 -11.74 -3.15 3.75
C LEU A 64 -12.26 -3.52 5.14
N GLN A 65 -11.52 -4.32 5.89
CA GLN A 65 -11.90 -4.69 7.26
C GLN A 65 -12.09 -3.45 8.15
N TYR A 66 -11.18 -2.49 8.08
CA TYR A 66 -11.30 -1.22 8.79
C TYR A 66 -12.54 -0.41 8.36
N PHE A 67 -12.88 -0.47 7.08
CA PHE A 67 -14.05 0.19 6.51
C PHE A 67 -15.35 -0.43 7.01
N LEU A 68 -15.42 -1.76 6.98
CA LEU A 68 -16.55 -2.58 7.44
C LEU A 68 -16.61 -2.74 8.95
N LYS A 69 -15.62 -2.24 9.71
CA LYS A 69 -15.58 -2.32 11.19
C LYS A 69 -16.93 -2.07 11.91
N PRO A 70 -17.75 -1.08 11.51
CA PRO A 70 -19.06 -0.86 12.15
C PRO A 70 -20.09 -1.98 11.94
N LEU A 71 -19.89 -2.81 10.91
CA LEU A 71 -20.81 -3.87 10.47
C LEU A 71 -20.33 -5.27 10.87
N ILE A 72 -19.11 -5.40 11.40
CA ILE A 72 -18.50 -6.67 11.79
C ILE A 72 -18.49 -6.75 13.31
N ASP A 73 -18.79 -7.92 13.89
CA ASP A 73 -18.60 -8.15 15.33
C ASP A 73 -17.17 -7.78 15.76
N LYS A 74 -17.03 -7.10 16.90
CA LYS A 74 -15.74 -6.72 17.48
C LYS A 74 -14.77 -7.90 17.59
N LYS A 75 -15.23 -9.08 17.99
CA LYS A 75 -14.41 -10.30 18.10
C LYS A 75 -13.82 -10.68 16.74
N HIS A 76 -14.67 -10.80 15.72
CA HIS A 76 -14.25 -11.15 14.36
C HIS A 76 -13.35 -10.08 13.74
N TYR A 77 -13.61 -8.81 14.02
CA TYR A 77 -12.74 -7.71 13.61
C TYR A 77 -11.32 -7.85 14.19
N GLU A 78 -11.19 -8.08 15.50
CA GLU A 78 -9.87 -8.20 16.12
C GLU A 78 -9.14 -9.49 15.71
N GLU A 79 -9.85 -10.61 15.52
CA GLU A 79 -9.28 -11.86 15.02
C GLU A 79 -8.74 -11.71 13.60
N GLY A 80 -9.55 -11.18 12.68
CA GLY A 80 -9.12 -10.92 11.30
C GLY A 80 -7.96 -9.93 11.23
N LYS A 81 -7.97 -8.88 12.08
CA LYS A 81 -6.89 -7.90 12.14
C LYS A 81 -5.59 -8.55 12.61
N LYS A 82 -5.64 -9.34 13.69
CA LYS A 82 -4.48 -10.07 14.21
C LYS A 82 -3.89 -11.01 13.16
N THR A 83 -4.74 -11.71 12.42
CA THR A 83 -4.33 -12.57 11.30
C THR A 83 -3.60 -11.73 10.24
N LEU A 84 -4.24 -10.70 9.69
CA LEU A 84 -3.66 -9.87 8.62
C LEU A 84 -2.36 -9.16 9.06
N ASP A 85 -2.31 -8.63 10.30
CA ASP A 85 -1.12 -8.00 10.88
C ASP A 85 0.06 -8.97 10.96
N ARG A 86 -0.19 -10.23 11.35
CA ARG A 86 0.85 -11.26 11.42
C ARG A 86 1.53 -11.46 10.07
N GLY A 87 0.78 -11.47 8.97
CA GLY A 87 1.35 -11.75 7.63
C GLY A 87 2.08 -10.58 7.05
N LEU A 88 1.61 -9.37 7.33
CA LEU A 88 2.40 -8.19 7.00
C LEU A 88 3.73 -8.17 7.71
N LYS A 89 3.76 -8.56 8.99
CA LYS A 89 4.96 -8.62 9.81
C LYS A 89 5.94 -9.69 9.32
N GLU A 90 5.45 -10.88 8.99
CA GLU A 90 6.26 -11.97 8.43
C GLU A 90 6.92 -11.57 7.10
N LEU A 91 6.25 -10.74 6.29
CA LEU A 91 6.77 -10.23 5.01
C LEU A 91 7.49 -8.87 5.12
N GLU A 92 7.61 -8.31 6.33
CA GLU A 92 8.12 -6.95 6.52
C GLU A 92 9.62 -6.87 6.30
N GLY A 93 10.38 -7.71 7.02
CA GLY A 93 11.85 -7.68 7.00
C GLY A 93 12.44 -7.80 5.60
N SER A 94 12.01 -8.79 4.83
CA SER A 94 12.53 -9.01 3.47
C SER A 94 12.17 -7.88 2.52
N ARG A 95 10.99 -7.24 2.67
CA ARG A 95 10.68 -6.07 1.84
C ARG A 95 11.54 -4.87 2.24
N GLU A 96 11.73 -4.60 3.53
CA GLU A 96 12.54 -3.46 3.96
C GLU A 96 13.96 -3.58 3.39
N LYS A 97 14.57 -4.76 3.47
CA LYS A 97 15.85 -5.07 2.81
C LYS A 97 15.78 -4.87 1.29
N SER A 98 14.73 -5.35 0.63
CA SER A 98 14.55 -5.18 -0.83
C SER A 98 14.45 -3.71 -1.27
N VAL A 99 13.73 -2.88 -0.50
CA VAL A 99 13.64 -1.43 -0.75
C VAL A 99 15.00 -0.77 -0.50
N PHE A 100 15.70 -1.18 0.57
CA PHE A 100 17.02 -0.66 0.88
C PHE A 100 18.05 -1.00 -0.19
N ILE A 101 18.06 -2.23 -0.72
CA ILE A 101 18.90 -2.62 -1.87
C ILE A 101 18.67 -1.71 -3.08
N LYS A 102 17.40 -1.37 -3.38
CA LYS A 102 17.09 -0.43 -4.47
C LYS A 102 17.74 0.94 -4.22
N ALA A 103 17.67 1.44 -2.99
CA ALA A 103 18.34 2.69 -2.61
C ALA A 103 19.87 2.60 -2.67
N LEU A 104 20.48 1.48 -2.26
CA LEU A 104 21.93 1.25 -2.38
C LEU A 104 22.38 1.27 -3.85
N LYS A 105 21.60 0.67 -4.76
CA LYS A 105 21.86 0.69 -6.21
C LYS A 105 21.72 2.10 -6.81
N GLU A 106 20.74 2.89 -6.35
CA GLU A 106 20.64 4.31 -6.72
C GLU A 106 21.80 5.14 -6.15
N PHE A 107 22.25 4.83 -4.94
CA PHE A 107 23.39 5.48 -4.30
C PHE A 107 24.70 5.19 -5.05
N GLU A 108 24.91 3.95 -5.52
CA GLU A 108 26.04 3.61 -6.41
C GLU A 108 26.07 4.51 -7.65
N THR A 109 24.91 4.75 -8.26
CA THR A 109 24.77 5.66 -9.41
C THR A 109 25.10 7.10 -9.01
N PHE A 110 24.61 7.55 -7.85
CA PHE A 110 24.89 8.88 -7.31
C PHE A 110 26.39 9.12 -7.08
N LEU A 111 27.10 8.15 -6.50
CA LEU A 111 28.56 8.22 -6.30
C LEU A 111 29.30 8.37 -7.62
N THR A 112 28.91 7.58 -8.62
CA THR A 112 29.53 7.61 -9.96
C THR A 112 29.35 8.97 -10.64
N LEU A 113 28.21 9.64 -10.45
CA LEU A 113 27.90 10.93 -11.07
C LEU A 113 28.52 12.13 -10.35
N LYS A 114 28.63 12.10 -9.01
CA LYS A 114 29.05 13.27 -8.22
C LYS A 114 30.57 13.47 -8.20
N GLU A 115 31.36 12.41 -8.32
CA GLU A 115 32.79 12.44 -7.98
C GLU A 115 33.77 12.34 -9.16
N GLY A 116 33.30 12.51 -10.41
CA GLY A 116 34.15 12.73 -11.59
C GLY A 116 35.53 12.03 -11.56
N ASN A 117 35.58 10.76 -11.96
CA ASN A 117 36.82 9.98 -12.15
C ASN A 117 37.72 9.71 -10.91
N VAL A 118 37.26 9.94 -9.67
CA VAL A 118 37.99 9.42 -8.50
C VAL A 118 37.80 7.91 -8.40
N ASP A 119 38.90 7.17 -8.22
CA ASP A 119 38.94 5.70 -8.14
C ASP A 119 38.25 5.20 -6.86
N ASN A 120 36.92 5.13 -6.93
CA ASN A 120 36.06 4.60 -5.87
C ASN A 120 35.96 3.07 -5.89
N SER A 121 36.86 2.36 -6.60
CA SER A 121 36.75 0.91 -6.81
C SER A 121 36.57 0.13 -5.49
N ARG A 122 37.28 0.53 -4.43
CA ARG A 122 37.16 -0.11 -3.11
C ARG A 122 35.84 0.17 -2.41
N GLN A 123 35.34 1.41 -2.49
CA GLN A 123 34.05 1.81 -1.90
C GLN A 123 32.87 1.16 -2.65
N LEU A 124 32.92 1.16 -3.98
CA LEU A 124 31.92 0.49 -4.83
C LEU A 124 31.92 -1.01 -4.61
N HIS A 125 33.10 -1.63 -4.47
CA HIS A 125 33.19 -3.04 -4.12
C HIS A 125 32.55 -3.34 -2.76
N ALA A 126 32.84 -2.54 -1.72
CA ALA A 126 32.24 -2.71 -0.41
C ALA A 126 30.70 -2.57 -0.44
N LEU A 127 30.18 -1.60 -1.20
CA LEU A 127 28.74 -1.42 -1.41
C LEU A 127 28.10 -2.64 -2.09
N ARG A 128 28.74 -3.17 -3.14
CA ARG A 128 28.26 -4.37 -3.85
C ARG A 128 28.28 -5.61 -2.96
N CYS A 129 29.29 -5.78 -2.12
CA CYS A 129 29.32 -6.86 -1.13
C CYS A 129 28.17 -6.77 -0.13
N LEU A 130 27.85 -5.56 0.36
CA LEU A 130 26.69 -5.34 1.22
C LEU A 130 25.38 -5.70 0.51
N VAL A 131 25.21 -5.25 -0.74
CA VAL A 131 24.02 -5.58 -1.55
C VAL A 131 23.87 -7.10 -1.71
N ALA A 132 24.94 -7.81 -2.06
CA ALA A 132 24.92 -9.26 -2.22
C ALA A 132 24.54 -9.97 -0.90
N SER A 133 25.12 -9.55 0.22
CA SER A 133 24.78 -10.10 1.54
C SER A 133 23.30 -9.91 1.89
N LEU A 134 22.73 -8.75 1.58
CA LEU A 134 21.30 -8.47 1.81
C LEU A 134 20.40 -9.28 0.87
N GLU A 135 20.81 -9.50 -0.38
CA GLU A 135 20.08 -10.36 -1.33
C GLU A 135 20.03 -11.81 -0.82
N GLU A 136 21.15 -12.36 -0.33
CA GLU A 136 21.20 -13.70 0.28
C GLU A 136 20.33 -13.82 1.54
N GLU A 137 20.28 -12.78 2.37
CA GLU A 137 19.38 -12.73 3.52
C GLU A 137 17.90 -12.75 3.11
N ILE A 138 17.53 -11.98 2.09
CA ILE A 138 16.15 -11.97 1.57
C ILE A 138 15.76 -13.35 1.05
N GLU A 139 16.64 -14.02 0.30
CA GLU A 139 16.39 -15.36 -0.20
C GLU A 139 16.17 -16.37 0.94
N ARG A 140 16.96 -16.28 2.01
CA ARG A 140 16.79 -17.11 3.22
C ARG A 140 15.47 -16.81 3.96
N ASP A 141 15.11 -15.54 4.09
CA ASP A 141 13.85 -15.13 4.73
C ASP A 141 12.65 -15.66 3.92
N TRP A 142 12.70 -15.59 2.59
CA TRP A 142 11.64 -16.10 1.71
C TRP A 142 11.54 -17.62 1.75
N ALA A 143 12.66 -18.34 1.70
CA ALA A 143 12.66 -19.79 1.84
C ALA A 143 12.06 -20.25 3.18
N THR A 144 12.29 -19.46 4.25
CA THR A 144 11.69 -19.72 5.56
C THR A 144 10.19 -19.45 5.55
N PHE A 145 9.76 -18.34 4.95
CA PHE A 145 8.35 -18.03 4.79
C PHE A 145 7.60 -19.12 4.01
N GLU A 146 8.15 -19.59 2.88
CA GLU A 146 7.55 -20.66 2.07
C GLU A 146 7.36 -21.96 2.86
N ARG A 147 8.41 -22.38 3.59
CA ARG A 147 8.38 -23.59 4.41
C ARG A 147 7.38 -23.51 5.56
N ASP A 148 7.35 -22.38 6.26
CA ASP A 148 6.62 -22.26 7.53
C ASP A 148 5.14 -21.89 7.31
N GLN A 149 4.80 -21.25 6.18
CA GLN A 149 3.50 -20.58 5.99
C GLN A 149 2.67 -21.12 4.83
N GLY A 150 3.20 -22.05 4.03
CA GLY A 150 2.49 -22.66 2.90
C GLY A 150 1.16 -23.35 3.27
N GLY A 151 0.94 -23.68 4.55
CA GLY A 151 -0.32 -24.26 5.04
C GLY A 151 -1.21 -23.31 5.86
N ILE A 152 -0.65 -22.45 6.70
CA ILE A 152 -1.42 -21.74 7.75
C ILE A 152 -2.15 -20.51 7.19
N TRP A 153 -1.46 -19.75 6.33
CA TRP A 153 -1.97 -18.49 5.77
C TRP A 153 -3.19 -18.66 4.87
N PRO A 154 -3.17 -19.62 3.92
CA PRO A 154 -4.32 -19.96 3.11
C PRO A 154 -5.60 -20.16 3.92
N ASP A 155 -5.52 -20.93 5.01
CA ASP A 155 -6.69 -21.30 5.79
C ASP A 155 -7.15 -20.16 6.70
N CYS A 156 -6.24 -19.38 7.28
CA CYS A 156 -6.62 -18.20 8.05
C CYS A 156 -7.36 -17.15 7.19
N ILE A 157 -6.89 -16.91 5.96
CA ILE A 157 -7.55 -15.99 5.05
C ILE A 157 -8.88 -16.57 4.54
N LYS A 158 -8.92 -17.86 4.16
CA LYS A 158 -10.18 -18.52 3.76
C LYS A 158 -11.24 -18.45 4.86
N ASN A 159 -10.86 -18.69 6.11
CA ASN A 159 -11.79 -18.62 7.25
C ASN A 159 -12.30 -17.20 7.45
N TRP A 160 -11.41 -16.20 7.45
CA TRP A 160 -11.81 -14.79 7.56
C TRP A 160 -12.74 -14.35 6.41
N LEU A 161 -12.44 -14.81 5.19
CA LEU A 161 -13.26 -14.60 4.01
C LEU A 161 -14.63 -15.27 4.16
N ALA A 162 -14.70 -16.56 4.51
CA ALA A 162 -15.96 -17.27 4.74
C ALA A 162 -16.85 -16.51 5.73
N TRP A 163 -16.28 -15.98 6.81
CA TRP A 163 -17.03 -15.21 7.80
C TRP A 163 -17.63 -13.92 7.24
N ILE A 164 -16.87 -13.16 6.45
CA ILE A 164 -17.39 -11.95 5.80
C ILE A 164 -18.55 -12.28 4.85
N LYS A 165 -18.52 -13.46 4.23
CA LYS A 165 -19.58 -13.90 3.31
C LYS A 165 -20.83 -14.38 4.05
N GLU A 166 -20.66 -14.97 5.23
CA GLU A 166 -21.75 -15.54 6.03
C GLU A 166 -22.42 -14.52 6.95
N GLU A 167 -21.71 -13.45 7.35
CA GLU A 167 -22.36 -12.37 8.08
C GLU A 167 -23.21 -11.52 7.13
N PRO A 168 -24.54 -11.44 7.35
CA PRO A 168 -25.32 -10.41 6.69
C PRO A 168 -24.70 -9.08 7.11
N LEU A 169 -24.28 -8.26 6.14
CA LEU A 169 -23.88 -6.87 6.36
C LEU A 169 -25.12 -6.10 6.84
N ALA A 170 -25.50 -6.34 8.09
CA ALA A 170 -26.68 -5.80 8.72
C ALA A 170 -26.64 -4.27 8.57
N ASP A 171 -27.74 -3.68 8.15
CA ASP A 171 -27.92 -2.24 8.07
C ASP A 171 -27.03 -1.46 7.08
N SER A 172 -26.47 -2.11 6.04
CA SER A 172 -25.88 -1.35 4.93
C SER A 172 -27.00 -0.74 4.06
N ASP A 173 -27.51 0.42 4.45
CA ASP A 173 -28.28 1.29 3.56
C ASP A 173 -27.49 1.53 2.25
N GLU A 174 -28.18 1.76 1.14
CA GLU A 174 -27.61 2.03 -0.19
C GLU A 174 -26.53 3.13 -0.15
N ASN A 175 -26.60 4.03 0.83
CA ASN A 175 -25.68 5.14 1.02
C ASN A 175 -24.53 4.88 2.01
N TYR A 176 -24.48 3.75 2.71
CA TYR A 176 -23.47 3.48 3.75
C TYR A 176 -22.04 3.69 3.23
N THR A 177 -21.77 3.14 2.03
CA THR A 177 -20.42 3.19 1.46
C THR A 177 -19.96 4.62 1.18
N ALA A 178 -20.83 5.40 0.54
CA ALA A 178 -20.57 6.79 0.20
C ALA A 178 -20.34 7.63 1.47
N GLN A 179 -21.25 7.55 2.45
CA GLN A 179 -21.15 8.29 3.71
C GLN A 179 -19.88 7.93 4.48
N ARG A 180 -19.52 6.65 4.52
CA ARG A 180 -18.33 6.18 5.24
C ARG A 180 -17.05 6.69 4.58
N LEU A 181 -16.98 6.65 3.26
CA LEU A 181 -15.83 7.12 2.50
C LEU A 181 -15.70 8.66 2.57
N GLU A 182 -16.80 9.40 2.46
CA GLU A 182 -16.86 10.85 2.71
C GLU A 182 -16.33 11.20 4.09
N LYS A 183 -16.75 10.46 5.14
CA LYS A 183 -16.25 10.65 6.50
C LYS A 183 -14.74 10.39 6.61
N MET A 184 -14.20 9.41 5.88
CA MET A 184 -12.76 9.15 5.86
C MET A 184 -11.98 10.26 5.15
N ILE A 185 -12.47 10.74 4.01
CA ILE A 185 -11.89 11.87 3.26
C ILE A 185 -11.95 13.15 4.10
N GLY A 186 -13.11 13.47 4.68
CA GLY A 186 -13.29 14.64 5.55
C GLY A 186 -12.38 14.61 6.78
N LYS A 187 -12.17 13.43 7.39
CA LYS A 187 -11.17 13.27 8.47
C LYS A 187 -9.74 13.55 7.98
N TRP A 188 -9.38 13.10 6.79
CA TRP A 188 -8.07 13.34 6.19
C TRP A 188 -7.86 14.83 5.87
N LEU A 189 -8.82 15.46 5.19
CA LEU A 189 -8.81 16.91 4.90
C LEU A 189 -8.76 17.74 6.19
N GLY A 190 -9.49 17.34 7.22
CA GLY A 190 -9.45 18.01 8.53
C GLY A 190 -8.06 17.99 9.17
N ARG A 191 -7.30 16.88 9.03
CA ARG A 191 -5.90 16.82 9.51
C ARG A 191 -4.98 17.73 8.69
N TYR A 192 -5.23 17.84 7.39
CA TYR A 192 -4.50 18.76 6.51
C TYR A 192 -4.70 20.21 6.93
N HIS A 193 -5.95 20.68 7.07
CA HIS A 193 -6.23 22.07 7.43
C HIS A 193 -5.65 22.46 8.80
N ARG A 194 -5.53 21.50 9.73
CA ARG A 194 -4.85 21.70 11.02
C ARG A 194 -3.32 21.67 10.93
N ARG A 195 -2.73 21.56 9.73
CA ARG A 195 -1.28 21.42 9.46
C ARG A 195 -0.63 20.24 10.20
N GLN A 196 -1.43 19.24 10.58
CA GLN A 196 -0.96 18.05 11.31
C GLN A 196 -0.39 16.99 10.36
N SER A 197 -0.62 17.08 9.05
CA SER A 197 -0.24 16.05 8.07
C SER A 197 1.20 16.13 7.55
N LEU A 198 1.97 17.17 7.89
CA LEU A 198 3.27 17.44 7.26
C LEU A 198 4.43 17.57 8.27
N LYS A 199 4.21 17.26 9.55
CA LYS A 199 5.25 17.29 10.60
C LYS A 199 5.31 15.96 11.36
N GLY A 200 6.51 15.44 11.60
CA GLY A 200 6.75 14.19 12.34
C GLY A 200 5.89 13.03 11.82
N ASP A 201 5.28 12.29 12.75
CA ASP A 201 4.37 11.16 12.46
C ASP A 201 3.14 11.55 11.64
N GLY A 202 2.83 12.84 11.54
CA GLY A 202 1.72 13.38 10.77
C GLY A 202 1.70 12.94 9.31
N LEU A 203 2.89 12.91 8.67
CA LEU A 203 3.03 12.48 7.28
C LEU A 203 2.77 10.99 7.12
N HIS A 204 3.30 10.18 8.03
CA HIS A 204 3.09 8.74 8.06
C HIS A 204 1.60 8.39 8.26
N GLN A 205 0.94 9.04 9.22
CA GLN A 205 -0.49 8.85 9.46
C GLN A 205 -1.35 9.29 8.26
N SER A 206 -0.98 10.41 7.62
CA SER A 206 -1.64 10.90 6.40
C SER A 206 -1.51 9.90 5.25
N ARG A 207 -0.30 9.35 5.05
CA ARG A 207 -0.02 8.29 4.07
C ARG A 207 -0.87 7.05 4.32
N ILE A 208 -0.96 6.55 5.56
CA ILE A 208 -1.81 5.40 5.90
C ILE A 208 -3.27 5.68 5.60
N ALA A 209 -3.80 6.83 6.03
CA ALA A 209 -5.18 7.20 5.77
C ALA A 209 -5.47 7.27 4.26
N MET A 210 -4.56 7.85 3.48
CA MET A 210 -4.71 7.92 2.03
C MET A 210 -4.59 6.55 1.35
N LYS A 211 -3.74 5.64 1.86
CA LYS A 211 -3.71 4.23 1.40
C LYS A 211 -5.07 3.58 1.56
N LYS A 212 -5.67 3.68 2.74
CA LYS A 212 -7.01 3.14 3.02
C LYS A 212 -8.06 3.72 2.06
N ILE A 213 -8.10 5.05 1.92
CA ILE A 213 -9.03 5.73 1.01
C ILE A 213 -8.86 5.21 -0.43
N ARG A 214 -7.64 5.21 -0.97
CA ARG A 214 -7.39 4.76 -2.36
C ARG A 214 -7.73 3.29 -2.56
N TYR A 215 -7.45 2.41 -1.60
CA TYR A 215 -7.82 1.00 -1.69
C TYR A 215 -9.33 0.84 -1.75
N LEU A 216 -10.09 1.63 -0.99
CA LEU A 216 -11.54 1.64 -1.05
C LEU A 216 -12.08 2.24 -2.34
N TYR A 217 -11.46 3.30 -2.86
CA TYR A 217 -11.78 3.84 -4.20
C TYR A 217 -11.59 2.81 -5.31
N ARG A 218 -10.62 1.90 -5.14
CA ARG A 218 -10.43 0.77 -6.06
C ARG A 218 -11.44 -0.34 -5.81
N ALA A 219 -11.75 -0.65 -4.56
CA ALA A 219 -12.66 -1.75 -4.25
C ALA A 219 -14.12 -1.41 -4.59
N VAL A 220 -14.57 -0.17 -4.34
CA VAL A 220 -15.97 0.24 -4.51
C VAL A 220 -16.07 1.56 -5.30
N PRO A 221 -15.76 1.55 -6.60
CA PRO A 221 -15.62 2.79 -7.37
C PRO A 221 -16.95 3.50 -7.63
N GLU A 222 -18.09 2.83 -7.48
CA GLU A 222 -19.42 3.45 -7.60
C GLU A 222 -19.85 4.29 -6.41
N ALA A 223 -19.27 4.05 -5.23
CA ALA A 223 -19.61 4.82 -4.05
C ALA A 223 -19.13 6.29 -4.12
N MET A 224 -18.39 6.66 -5.16
CA MET A 224 -17.86 8.00 -5.39
C MET A 224 -18.18 8.44 -6.82
N VAL A 225 -19.37 9.01 -7.01
CA VAL A 225 -19.75 9.71 -8.25
C VAL A 225 -19.46 11.21 -8.07
N PRO A 226 -18.76 11.85 -9.03
CA PRO A 226 -18.15 11.26 -10.22
C PRO A 226 -16.81 10.58 -9.96
N LYS A 227 -16.56 9.44 -10.64
CA LYS A 227 -15.23 8.84 -10.75
C LYS A 227 -14.32 9.86 -11.42
N ASN A 228 -13.45 10.52 -10.67
CA ASN A 228 -12.50 11.48 -11.22
C ASN A 228 -11.14 10.78 -11.37
N PRO A 229 -10.72 10.38 -12.61
CA PRO A 229 -9.43 9.72 -12.83
C PRO A 229 -8.25 10.58 -12.38
N THR A 230 -8.42 11.90 -12.34
CA THR A 230 -7.43 12.82 -11.80
C THR A 230 -7.26 12.62 -10.30
N VAL A 231 -8.34 12.47 -9.52
CA VAL A 231 -8.26 12.18 -8.08
C VAL A 231 -7.47 10.89 -7.82
N ILE A 232 -7.77 9.80 -8.54
CA ILE A 232 -7.07 8.52 -8.36
C ILE A 232 -5.58 8.64 -8.72
N ARG A 233 -5.26 9.33 -9.83
CA ARG A 233 -3.86 9.58 -10.23
C ARG A 233 -3.12 10.43 -9.19
N THR A 234 -3.75 11.47 -8.69
CA THR A 234 -3.16 12.34 -7.67
C THR A 234 -2.99 11.63 -6.34
N MET A 235 -3.94 10.78 -5.92
CA MET A 235 -3.77 9.89 -4.75
C MET A 235 -2.58 8.94 -4.91
N ALA A 236 -2.40 8.36 -6.11
CA ALA A 236 -1.27 7.49 -6.39
C ALA A 236 0.06 8.26 -6.30
N ALA A 237 0.14 9.44 -6.90
CA ALA A 237 1.32 10.30 -6.82
C ALA A 237 1.61 10.74 -5.36
N TYR A 238 0.57 11.00 -4.56
CA TYR A 238 0.73 11.36 -3.15
C TYR A 238 1.30 10.18 -2.35
N GLN A 239 0.78 8.97 -2.57
CA GLN A 239 1.27 7.77 -1.92
C GLN A 239 2.70 7.42 -2.31
N GLU A 240 3.06 7.65 -3.57
CA GLU A 240 4.42 7.45 -4.08
C GLU A 240 5.38 8.39 -3.36
N THR A 241 5.14 9.70 -3.42
CA THR A 241 6.01 10.71 -2.81
C THR A 241 6.13 10.57 -1.29
N THR A 242 5.02 10.32 -0.59
CA THR A 242 5.06 10.04 0.86
C THR A 242 5.67 8.68 1.18
N GLY A 243 5.61 7.73 0.24
CA GLY A 243 6.32 6.44 0.32
C GLY A 243 7.82 6.65 0.30
N GLN A 244 8.32 7.39 -0.67
CA GLN A 244 9.74 7.71 -0.79
C GLN A 244 10.28 8.42 0.46
N LEU A 245 9.55 9.40 1.00
CA LEU A 245 9.93 10.08 2.25
C LEU A 245 9.96 9.15 3.46
N HIS A 246 8.99 8.23 3.53
CA HIS A 246 8.97 7.23 4.59
C HIS A 246 10.16 6.28 4.47
N ASP A 247 10.48 5.85 3.25
CA ASP A 247 11.57 4.91 3.00
C ASP A 247 12.92 5.55 3.34
N ILE A 248 13.13 6.85 3.05
CA ILE A 248 14.29 7.63 3.55
C ILE A 248 14.38 7.62 5.09
N SER A 249 13.25 7.77 5.79
CA SER A 249 13.27 7.68 7.25
C SER A 249 13.69 6.29 7.75
N ARG A 250 13.27 5.21 7.06
CA ARG A 250 13.68 3.83 7.40
C ARG A 250 15.15 3.58 7.05
N PHE A 251 15.65 4.18 5.98
CA PHE A 251 17.06 4.09 5.59
C PHE A 251 18.01 4.59 6.67
N ARG A 252 17.64 5.65 7.38
CA ARG A 252 18.41 6.14 8.53
C ARG A 252 18.57 5.08 9.62
N GLU A 253 17.53 4.29 9.88
CA GLU A 253 17.58 3.19 10.85
C GLU A 253 18.47 2.04 10.35
N MET A 254 18.45 1.77 9.04
CA MET A 254 19.26 0.72 8.40
C MET A 254 20.71 1.15 8.09
N SER A 255 21.01 2.44 8.21
CA SER A 255 22.31 3.03 7.86
C SER A 255 23.48 2.50 8.70
N LEU A 256 23.20 1.84 9.84
CA LEU A 256 24.19 1.15 10.66
C LEU A 256 24.93 0.03 9.90
N GLY A 257 24.35 -0.49 8.82
CA GLY A 257 25.00 -1.48 7.95
C GLY A 257 25.87 -0.88 6.84
N ILE A 258 25.89 0.44 6.67
CA ILE A 258 26.71 1.11 5.64
C ILE A 258 28.17 1.14 6.11
N PRO A 259 29.14 0.74 5.26
CA PRO A 259 30.56 0.86 5.60
C PRO A 259 30.93 2.29 6.00
N ASP A 260 31.76 2.45 7.03
CA ASP A 260 32.19 3.77 7.54
C ASP A 260 32.79 4.67 6.44
N SER A 261 33.48 4.06 5.48
CA SER A 261 34.07 4.75 4.32
C SER A 261 33.03 5.40 3.39
N LEU A 262 31.75 5.02 3.50
CA LEU A 262 30.62 5.51 2.71
C LEU A 262 29.63 6.36 3.52
N ALA A 263 29.73 6.36 4.85
CA ALA A 263 28.72 6.97 5.73
C ALA A 263 28.44 8.45 5.42
N ARG A 264 29.48 9.26 5.17
CA ARG A 264 29.29 10.68 4.82
C ARG A 264 28.59 10.88 3.48
N ALA A 265 29.00 10.13 2.45
CA ALA A 265 28.38 10.22 1.13
C ALA A 265 26.94 9.71 1.14
N TRP A 266 26.64 8.72 1.98
CA TRP A 266 25.28 8.24 2.23
C TRP A 266 24.38 9.32 2.83
N VAL A 267 24.85 10.03 3.86
CA VAL A 267 24.10 11.15 4.47
C VAL A 267 23.80 12.25 3.44
N ASP A 268 24.76 12.58 2.58
CA ASP A 268 24.56 13.53 1.48
C ASP A 268 23.49 13.05 0.48
N TYR A 269 23.51 11.76 0.14
CA TYR A 269 22.52 11.14 -0.74
C TYR A 269 21.11 11.19 -0.10
N GLU A 270 20.97 10.80 1.17
CA GLU A 270 19.71 10.87 1.91
C GLU A 270 19.14 12.30 1.92
N ALA A 271 19.96 13.29 2.26
CA ALA A 271 19.56 14.70 2.29
C ALA A 271 19.13 15.20 0.89
N HIS A 272 19.84 14.76 -0.16
CA HIS A 272 19.48 15.07 -1.54
C HIS A 272 18.10 14.48 -1.91
N GLN A 273 17.86 13.20 -1.61
CA GLN A 273 16.57 12.55 -1.88
C GLN A 273 15.44 13.16 -1.06
N GLU A 274 15.66 13.43 0.23
CA GLU A 274 14.65 14.05 1.11
C GLU A 274 14.20 15.41 0.57
N LYS A 275 15.16 16.28 0.20
CA LYS A 275 14.85 17.58 -0.39
C LYS A 275 14.05 17.46 -1.68
N LYS A 276 14.42 16.53 -2.57
CA LYS A 276 13.72 16.24 -3.83
C LYS A 276 12.27 15.81 -3.57
N TYR A 277 12.06 14.82 -2.70
CA TYR A 277 10.73 14.25 -2.47
C TYR A 277 9.84 15.12 -1.59
N LEU A 278 10.39 15.92 -0.66
CA LEU A 278 9.61 16.91 0.09
C LEU A 278 8.97 17.91 -0.87
N LYS A 279 9.76 18.48 -1.80
CA LYS A 279 9.26 19.43 -2.80
C LYS A 279 8.15 18.82 -3.65
N GLN A 280 8.31 17.57 -4.09
CA GLN A 280 7.30 16.87 -4.88
C GLN A 280 6.04 16.56 -4.05
N CYS A 281 6.22 16.12 -2.80
CA CYS A 281 5.12 15.81 -1.88
C CYS A 281 4.24 17.04 -1.63
N PHE A 282 4.82 18.22 -1.37
CA PHE A 282 4.03 19.45 -1.20
C PHE A 282 3.17 19.76 -2.42
N LYS A 283 3.75 19.70 -3.63
CA LYS A 283 3.04 19.95 -4.89
C LYS A 283 1.86 18.98 -5.07
N VAL A 284 2.12 17.69 -4.88
CA VAL A 284 1.09 16.65 -5.08
C VAL A 284 0.03 16.69 -3.98
N HIS A 285 0.42 17.03 -2.74
CA HIS A 285 -0.51 17.16 -1.62
C HIS A 285 -1.51 18.29 -1.84
N GLN A 286 -1.05 19.45 -2.31
CA GLN A 286 -1.93 20.57 -2.65
C GLN A 286 -2.91 20.20 -3.77
N ALA A 287 -2.40 19.62 -4.87
CA ALA A 287 -3.24 19.17 -5.97
C ALA A 287 -4.29 18.12 -5.53
N LEU A 288 -3.95 17.28 -4.55
CA LEU A 288 -4.89 16.29 -4.01
C LEU A 288 -6.00 16.94 -3.20
N VAL A 289 -5.66 17.96 -2.39
CA VAL A 289 -6.64 18.71 -1.63
C VAL A 289 -7.61 19.41 -2.58
N GLU A 290 -7.09 20.15 -3.57
CA GLU A 290 -7.88 20.82 -4.60
C GLU A 290 -8.85 19.84 -5.28
N ALA A 291 -8.31 18.72 -5.79
CA ALA A 291 -9.11 17.69 -6.47
C ALA A 291 -10.18 17.03 -5.58
N LEU A 292 -9.96 16.95 -4.26
CA LEU A 292 -10.93 16.40 -3.30
C LEU A 292 -11.95 17.45 -2.83
N THR A 293 -11.63 18.74 -2.91
CA THR A 293 -12.54 19.84 -2.55
C THR A 293 -13.42 20.31 -3.70
N GLU A 294 -12.97 20.15 -4.94
CA GLU A 294 -13.72 20.50 -6.16
C GLU A 294 -14.78 19.47 -6.57
N VAL A 295 -14.83 18.32 -5.90
CA VAL A 295 -15.92 17.35 -6.12
C VAL A 295 -17.24 18.05 -5.78
N PRO A 296 -18.17 18.23 -6.74
CA PRO A 296 -19.39 18.99 -6.50
C PRO A 296 -20.11 18.41 -5.29
N LYS A 297 -20.29 19.23 -4.25
CA LYS A 297 -21.29 18.91 -3.23
C LYS A 297 -22.59 18.76 -4.02
N LYS A 298 -23.16 17.55 -4.07
CA LYS A 298 -24.46 17.31 -4.73
C LYS A 298 -25.36 18.50 -4.40
N GLU A 299 -25.74 19.24 -5.43
CA GLU A 299 -26.72 20.31 -5.30
C GLU A 299 -27.91 19.77 -4.53
N GLY A 300 -28.40 20.61 -3.62
CA GLY A 300 -29.20 20.20 -2.48
C GLY A 300 -30.29 19.20 -2.81
N ARG A 301 -30.46 18.23 -1.89
CA ARG A 301 -31.74 17.58 -1.68
C ARG A 301 -32.84 18.63 -1.84
N HIS A 302 -33.67 18.48 -2.87
CA HIS A 302 -34.91 19.21 -2.96
C HIS A 302 -35.63 19.03 -1.63
N ASP A 303 -35.72 20.12 -0.88
CA ASP A 303 -36.49 20.20 0.34
C ASP A 303 -37.96 20.14 -0.10
N SER A 304 -38.47 18.93 -0.31
CA SER A 304 -39.88 18.65 -0.54
C SER A 304 -40.65 18.80 0.78
N ARG A 305 -40.54 19.97 1.40
CA ARG A 305 -41.59 20.46 2.29
C ARG A 305 -42.73 20.94 1.41
N ASN A 306 -43.57 19.97 1.03
CA ASN A 306 -44.96 20.23 0.70
C ASN A 306 -45.56 21.04 1.85
N ARG A 307 -45.76 22.34 1.61
CA ARG A 307 -46.78 23.10 2.31
C ARG A 307 -48.10 22.78 1.62
N THR A 308 -48.88 21.91 2.26
CA THR A 308 -50.34 22.05 2.33
C THR A 308 -50.72 23.43 2.84
#